data_AF-A0A2T0G019-F1
#
_entry.id   AF-A0A2T0G019-F1
#
_cell.length_a   1.000
_cell.length_b   1.000
_cell.length_c   1.000
_cell.angle_alpha   90.00
_cell.angle_beta   90.00
_cell.angle_gamma   90.00
#
_symmetry.space_group_name_H-M   'P 1'
#
loop_
_entity.id
_entity.type
_entity.pdbx_description
1 polymer ?
#
loop_
_entity_poly.entity_id
_entity_poly.type
_entity_poly.pdbx_seq_one_letter_code
_entity_poly.pdbx_strand_id
1 'polypeptide(L)'
;MLLFEIKKLLKKTSSYAGLVVAVFILAGLLYGIFLNGQLSGYSTDKIRGRDSIALNTEIANKYAGSLSDDKIESIITQSVENNAKNTKSGFFDIFSWYVSKEFILNNSSYDRELENYKKMEVSTLKM
;
A
#
# COMPACT_ATOMS: atom_id res chain seq x y z
N MET A 1 13.97 12.83 -39.34
CA MET A 1 14.30 11.47 -39.83
C MET A 1 13.52 10.41 -39.07
N LEU A 2 13.67 10.30 -37.74
CA LEU A 2 12.99 9.35 -36.86
C LEU A 2 11.44 9.30 -37.00
N LEU A 3 10.80 10.46 -37.10
CA LEU A 3 9.34 10.59 -37.24
C LEU A 3 8.79 9.99 -38.54
N PHE A 4 9.61 9.98 -39.60
CA PHE A 4 9.25 9.42 -40.90
C PHE A 4 9.31 7.88 -40.88
N GLU A 5 10.33 7.33 -40.21
CA GLU A 5 10.48 5.88 -40.03
C GLU A 5 9.37 5.29 -39.15
N ILE A 6 8.99 5.99 -38.07
CA ILE A 6 7.87 5.61 -37.20
C ILE A 6 6.55 5.56 -38.00
N LYS A 7 6.27 6.60 -38.82
CA LYS A 7 5.07 6.62 -39.68
C LYS A 7 5.05 5.49 -40.71
N LYS A 8 6.22 5.09 -41.22
CA LYS A 8 6.35 4.01 -42.20
C LYS A 8 6.09 2.64 -41.55
N LEU A 9 6.59 2.43 -40.33
CA LEU A 9 6.30 1.23 -39.53
C LEU A 9 4.82 1.14 -39.20
N LEU A 10 4.19 2.21 -38.72
CA LEU A 10 2.77 2.24 -38.35
C LEU A 10 1.79 2.03 -39.52
N LYS A 11 2.24 2.10 -40.79
CA LYS A 11 1.40 1.79 -41.96
C LYS A 11 1.30 0.29 -42.27
N LYS A 12 2.17 -0.56 -41.72
CA LYS A 12 2.09 -2.01 -41.92
C LYS A 12 1.12 -2.65 -40.93
N THR A 13 0.21 -3.48 -41.41
CA THR A 13 -0.73 -4.28 -40.59
C THR A 13 -0.01 -5.16 -39.56
N SER A 14 1.17 -5.70 -39.89
CA SER A 14 2.00 -6.48 -38.95
C SER A 14 2.51 -5.65 -37.75
N SER A 15 2.67 -4.34 -37.93
CA SER A 15 3.14 -3.44 -36.87
C SER A 15 2.05 -3.16 -35.83
N TYR A 16 0.77 -3.18 -36.23
CA TYR A 16 -0.34 -3.14 -35.29
C TYR A 16 -0.42 -4.40 -34.44
N ALA A 17 -0.24 -5.58 -35.04
CA ALA A 17 -0.20 -6.83 -34.30
C ALA A 17 0.94 -6.84 -33.27
N GLY A 18 2.13 -6.40 -33.66
CA GLY A 18 3.27 -6.26 -32.74
C GLY A 18 3.01 -5.27 -31.60
N LEU A 19 2.37 -4.13 -31.91
CA LEU A 19 2.02 -3.14 -30.90
C LEU A 19 0.98 -3.66 -29.90
N VAL A 20 -0.03 -4.39 -30.37
CA VAL A 20 -1.05 -5.02 -29.51
C VAL A 20 -0.39 -6.04 -28.57
N VAL A 21 0.50 -6.89 -29.08
CA VAL A 21 1.25 -7.86 -28.26
C VAL A 21 2.11 -7.13 -27.21
N ALA A 22 2.80 -6.06 -27.58
CA ALA A 22 3.58 -5.26 -26.64
C ALA A 22 2.71 -4.66 -25.51
N VAL A 23 1.52 -4.16 -25.85
CA VAL A 23 0.55 -3.65 -24.86
C VAL A 23 0.10 -4.76 -23.90
N PHE A 24 -0.19 -5.97 -24.39
CA PHE A 24 -0.57 -7.09 -23.52
C PHE A 24 0.55 -7.53 -22.59
N ILE A 25 1.80 -7.56 -23.08
CA ILE A 25 2.97 -7.88 -22.25
C ILE A 25 3.14 -6.82 -21.14
N LEU A 26 3.07 -5.54 -21.50
CA LEU A 26 3.12 -4.43 -20.54
C LEU A 26 1.99 -4.50 -19.52
N ALA A 27 0.76 -4.77 -19.96
CA ALA A 27 -0.39 -4.90 -19.09
C ALA A 27 -0.23 -6.08 -18.11
N GLY A 28 0.28 -7.22 -18.58
CA GLY A 28 0.55 -8.39 -17.73
C GLY A 28 1.62 -8.10 -16.67
N LEU A 29 2.71 -7.43 -17.04
CA LEU A 29 3.77 -7.02 -16.11
C LEU A 29 3.21 -6.05 -15.04
N LEU A 30 2.47 -5.03 -15.47
CA LEU A 30 1.87 -4.06 -14.55
C LEU A 30 0.84 -4.72 -13.62
N TYR A 31 0.05 -5.66 -14.12
CA TYR A 31 -0.94 -6.40 -13.32
C TYR A 31 -0.28 -7.24 -12.22
N GLY A 32 0.81 -7.95 -12.54
CA GLY A 32 1.58 -8.72 -11.56
C GLY A 32 2.22 -7.85 -10.49
N ILE A 33 2.78 -6.70 -10.87
CA ILE A 33 3.34 -5.72 -9.92
C ILE A 33 2.23 -5.13 -9.04
N PHE A 34 1.08 -4.82 -9.63
CA PHE A 34 -0.06 -4.23 -8.93
C PHE A 34 -0.63 -5.14 -7.84
N LEU A 35 -0.73 -6.45 -8.09
CA LEU A 35 -1.28 -7.42 -7.14
C LEU A 35 -0.31 -7.84 -6.02
N ASN A 36 0.99 -7.60 -6.19
CA ASN A 36 2.00 -7.87 -5.18
C ASN A 36 2.50 -6.60 -4.48
N GLY A 37 1.83 -5.46 -4.70
CA GLY A 37 2.16 -4.20 -4.06
C GLY A 37 1.65 -4.15 -2.62
N GLN A 38 2.32 -3.36 -1.78
CA GLN A 38 1.89 -3.15 -0.38
C GLN A 38 0.46 -2.59 -0.29
N LEU A 39 0.03 -1.80 -1.29
CA LEU A 39 -1.33 -1.25 -1.38
C LEU A 39 -2.40 -2.33 -1.62
N SER A 40 -2.07 -3.40 -2.34
CA SER A 40 -2.98 -4.51 -2.62
C SER A 40 -2.89 -5.63 -1.59
N GLY A 41 -1.96 -5.56 -0.62
CA GLY A 41 -1.68 -6.67 0.31
C GLY A 41 -0.94 -7.84 -0.34
N TYR A 42 -0.42 -8.75 0.48
CA TYR A 42 0.26 -9.96 0.00
C TYR A 42 -0.74 -11.04 -0.42
N SER A 43 -0.29 -11.94 -1.28
CA SER A 43 -1.10 -13.04 -1.83
C SER A 43 -1.60 -14.04 -0.78
N THR A 44 -1.03 -14.05 0.43
CA THR A 44 -1.44 -14.92 1.55
C THR A 44 -2.44 -14.27 2.49
N ASP A 45 -2.67 -12.96 2.38
CA ASP A 45 -3.49 -12.21 3.33
C ASP A 45 -4.99 -12.46 3.12
N LYS A 46 -5.78 -12.29 4.18
CA LYS A 46 -7.25 -12.42 4.08
C LYS A 46 -7.86 -11.24 3.34
N ILE A 47 -7.32 -10.05 3.55
CA ILE A 47 -7.74 -8.81 2.88
C ILE A 47 -6.67 -8.47 1.82
N ARG A 48 -7.02 -8.58 0.54
CA ARG A 48 -6.08 -8.39 -0.57
C ARG A 48 -6.75 -7.80 -1.82
N GLY A 49 -5.95 -7.45 -2.83
CA GLY A 49 -6.41 -6.95 -4.11
C GLY A 49 -7.27 -5.69 -3.95
N ARG A 50 -8.47 -5.70 -4.54
CA ARG A 50 -9.41 -4.56 -4.48
C ARG A 50 -9.86 -4.22 -3.07
N ASP A 51 -10.04 -5.21 -2.20
CA ASP A 51 -10.59 -4.96 -0.86
C ASP A 51 -9.58 -4.21 0.01
N SER A 52 -8.29 -4.58 -0.11
CA SER A 52 -7.20 -3.85 0.53
C SER A 52 -7.10 -2.41 0.02
N ILE A 53 -7.25 -2.21 -1.30
CA ILE A 53 -7.24 -0.88 -1.91
C ILE A 53 -8.42 -0.04 -1.42
N ALA A 54 -9.62 -0.62 -1.37
CA ALA A 54 -10.81 0.07 -0.91
C ALA A 54 -10.65 0.51 0.55
N LEU A 55 -10.16 -0.37 1.42
CA LEU A 55 -9.94 -0.05 2.83
C LEU A 55 -8.86 1.03 3.01
N ASN A 56 -7.73 0.92 2.32
CA ASN A 56 -6.68 1.94 2.34
C ASN A 56 -7.18 3.29 1.81
N THR A 57 -8.05 3.27 0.79
CA THR A 57 -8.68 4.48 0.26
C THR A 57 -9.66 5.10 1.27
N GLU A 58 -10.44 4.28 1.96
CA GLU A 58 -11.35 4.74 3.02
C GLU A 58 -10.57 5.40 4.17
N ILE A 59 -9.48 4.78 4.62
CA ILE A 59 -8.61 5.31 5.67
C ILE A 59 -8.00 6.64 5.23
N ALA A 60 -7.42 6.71 4.03
CA ALA A 60 -6.85 7.95 3.51
C ALA A 60 -7.89 9.08 3.39
N ASN A 61 -9.10 8.75 2.93
CA ASN A 61 -10.20 9.71 2.80
C ASN A 61 -10.72 10.19 4.16
N LYS A 62 -10.74 9.33 5.19
CA LYS A 62 -11.11 9.70 6.56
C LYS A 62 -10.22 10.83 7.10
N TYR A 63 -8.94 10.83 6.72
CA TYR A 63 -7.94 11.80 7.18
C TYR A 63 -7.56 12.84 6.12
N ALA A 64 -8.37 13.00 5.07
CA ALA A 64 -8.11 13.95 4.01
C ALA A 64 -8.02 15.41 4.52
N GLY A 65 -7.27 16.24 3.80
CA GLY A 65 -7.01 17.64 4.14
C GLY A 65 -5.71 17.84 4.93
N SER A 66 -5.61 18.93 5.70
CA SER A 66 -4.41 19.23 6.47
C SER A 66 -4.23 18.24 7.63
N LEU A 67 -3.00 17.76 7.79
CA LEU A 67 -2.53 16.95 8.92
C LEU A 67 -2.08 17.89 10.04
N SER A 68 -2.96 18.15 11.00
CA SER A 68 -2.59 18.79 12.27
C SER A 68 -1.97 17.76 13.23
N ASP A 69 -1.26 18.22 14.25
CA ASP A 69 -0.62 17.36 15.25
C ASP A 69 -1.64 16.39 15.90
N ASP A 70 -2.82 16.88 16.31
CA ASP A 70 -3.89 16.04 16.86
C ASP A 70 -4.38 14.95 15.88
N LYS A 71 -4.41 15.26 14.58
CA LYS A 71 -4.80 14.28 13.55
C LYS A 71 -3.71 13.23 13.38
N ILE A 72 -2.45 13.65 13.39
CA ILE A 72 -1.31 12.74 13.29
C ILE A 72 -1.32 11.76 14.47
N GLU A 73 -1.48 12.26 15.70
CA GLU A 73 -1.61 11.41 16.89
C GLU A 73 -2.78 10.43 16.76
N SER A 74 -3.96 10.91 16.34
CA SER A 74 -5.14 10.06 16.14
C SER A 74 -4.91 8.96 15.08
N ILE A 75 -4.25 9.27 13.97
CA ILE A 75 -3.90 8.31 12.91
C ILE A 75 -3.00 7.21 13.50
N ILE A 76 -1.96 7.61 14.22
CA ILE A 76 -0.97 6.69 14.81
C ILE A 76 -1.64 5.77 15.83
N THR A 77 -2.33 6.35 16.83
CA THR A 77 -3.01 5.57 17.87
C THR A 77 -3.99 4.57 17.27
N GLN A 78 -4.82 5.02 16.32
CA GLN A 78 -5.79 4.15 15.70
C GLN A 78 -5.14 3.02 14.89
N SER A 79 -4.01 3.30 14.20
CA SER A 79 -3.27 2.27 13.46
C SER A 79 -2.74 1.18 14.39
N VAL A 80 -2.15 1.57 15.52
CA VAL A 80 -1.62 0.61 16.50
C VAL A 80 -2.75 -0.22 17.11
N GLU A 81 -3.86 0.40 17.51
CA GLU A 81 -5.03 -0.33 18.00
C GLU A 81 -5.59 -1.31 16.99
N ASN A 82 -5.71 -0.90 15.72
CA ASN A 82 -6.24 -1.75 14.66
C ASN A 82 -5.32 -2.93 14.38
N ASN A 83 -4.00 -2.72 14.38
CA ASN A 83 -3.02 -3.79 14.23
C ASN A 83 -3.07 -4.78 15.39
N ALA A 84 -3.20 -4.29 16.63
CA ALA A 84 -3.33 -5.13 17.82
C ALA A 84 -4.62 -5.97 17.80
N LYS A 85 -5.75 -5.39 17.37
CA LYS A 85 -7.06 -6.07 17.28
C LYS A 85 -7.13 -7.04 16.10
N ASN A 86 -6.45 -6.74 14.99
CA ASN A 86 -6.60 -7.43 13.70
C ASN A 86 -5.33 -8.13 13.21
N THR A 87 -4.48 -8.65 14.12
CA THR A 87 -3.24 -9.38 13.81
C THR A 87 -3.42 -10.52 12.79
N LYS A 88 -4.63 -11.08 12.67
CA LYS A 88 -4.97 -12.19 11.75
C LYS A 88 -5.52 -11.76 10.38
N SER A 89 -5.69 -10.47 10.14
CA SER A 89 -6.27 -9.96 8.88
C SER A 89 -5.28 -9.96 7.72
N GLY A 90 -3.98 -9.83 8.02
CA GLY A 90 -2.93 -9.60 7.02
C GLY A 90 -3.08 -8.26 6.27
N PHE A 91 -3.99 -7.39 6.70
CA PHE A 91 -4.16 -6.09 6.06
C PHE A 91 -3.02 -5.16 6.43
N PHE A 92 -2.46 -4.48 5.41
CA PHE A 92 -1.45 -3.46 5.59
C PHE A 92 -2.04 -2.07 5.35
N ASP A 93 -2.19 -1.31 6.44
CA ASP A 93 -2.58 0.11 6.41
C ASP A 93 -1.39 0.97 5.96
N ILE A 94 -1.29 1.17 4.65
CA ILE A 94 -0.15 1.88 4.05
C ILE A 94 -0.15 3.37 4.43
N PHE A 95 -1.33 3.98 4.54
CA PHE A 95 -1.46 5.41 4.83
C PHE A 95 -0.92 5.70 6.23
N SER A 96 -1.45 5.01 7.24
CA SER A 96 -1.01 5.22 8.62
C SER A 96 0.44 4.81 8.83
N TRP A 97 0.94 3.82 8.09
CA TRP A 97 2.36 3.45 8.11
C TRP A 97 3.27 4.58 7.63
N TYR A 98 2.92 5.27 6.53
CA TYR A 98 3.72 6.40 6.03
C TYR A 98 3.63 7.62 6.95
N VAL A 99 2.44 7.94 7.48
CA VAL A 99 2.28 9.01 8.49
C VAL A 99 3.14 8.70 9.71
N SER A 100 3.03 7.49 10.24
CA SER A 100 3.86 7.03 11.35
C SER A 100 5.34 7.18 10.99
N LYS A 101 5.79 6.59 9.88
CA LYS A 101 7.20 6.65 9.47
C LYS A 101 7.75 8.08 9.41
N GLU A 102 6.99 9.03 8.88
CA GLU A 102 7.45 10.41 8.72
C GLU A 102 7.51 11.17 10.06
N PHE A 103 6.46 11.05 10.88
CA PHE A 103 6.33 11.86 12.10
C PHE A 103 6.90 11.18 13.36
N ILE A 104 7.02 9.86 13.34
CA ILE A 104 7.47 9.05 14.47
C ILE A 104 8.94 8.69 14.38
N LEU A 105 9.47 8.24 13.25
CA LEU A 105 10.90 7.86 13.20
C LEU A 105 11.81 9.09 13.35
N ASN A 106 11.22 10.28 13.32
CA ASN A 106 11.84 11.54 13.69
C ASN A 106 11.67 11.92 15.19
N ASN A 107 11.00 11.09 16.01
CA ASN A 107 10.66 11.38 17.41
C ASN A 107 10.58 10.11 18.31
N SER A 108 11.47 10.00 19.31
CA SER A 108 11.80 8.79 20.11
C SER A 108 10.71 8.22 21.04
N SER A 109 9.45 8.61 20.89
CA SER A 109 8.34 8.18 21.75
C SER A 109 7.69 6.86 21.31
N TYR A 110 7.75 6.50 20.03
CA TYR A 110 7.07 5.29 19.54
C TYR A 110 7.89 4.01 19.63
N ASP A 111 9.23 4.07 19.63
CA ASP A 111 10.03 2.89 19.96
C ASP A 111 9.58 2.33 21.32
N ARG A 112 9.23 3.22 22.27
CA ARG A 112 8.65 2.87 23.56
C ARG A 112 7.22 2.32 23.47
N GLU A 113 6.36 2.86 22.61
CA GLU A 113 5.00 2.32 22.44
C GLU A 113 5.01 0.95 21.76
N LEU A 114 5.78 0.77 20.69
CA LEU A 114 5.96 -0.51 20.01
C LEU A 114 6.55 -1.56 20.96
N GLU A 115 7.51 -1.17 21.81
CA GLU A 115 8.08 -2.05 22.84
C GLU A 115 7.07 -2.38 23.95
N ASN A 116 6.22 -1.43 24.34
CA ASN A 116 5.14 -1.66 25.31
C ASN A 116 4.04 -2.56 24.75
N TYR A 117 3.65 -2.40 23.48
CA TYR A 117 2.69 -3.29 22.81
C TYR A 117 3.24 -4.73 22.71
N LYS A 118 4.52 -4.89 22.33
CA LYS A 118 5.20 -6.20 22.33
C LYS A 118 5.23 -6.83 23.73
N LYS A 119 5.42 -6.03 24.79
CA LYS A 119 5.38 -6.51 26.18
C LYS A 119 3.97 -6.96 26.60
N MET A 120 2.93 -6.23 26.19
CA MET A 120 1.54 -6.61 26.48
C MET A 120 1.14 -7.92 25.78
N GLU A 121 1.51 -8.12 24.52
CA GLU A 121 1.20 -9.35 23.76
C GLU A 121 1.88 -10.60 24.34
N VAL A 122 3.11 -10.47 24.84
CA VAL A 122 3.83 -11.58 25.51
C VAL A 122 3.22 -11.92 26.88
N SER A 123 2.62 -10.94 27.56
CA SER A 123 2.00 -11.15 28.87
C SER A 123 0.65 -11.87 28.80
N THR A 124 -0.13 -11.63 27.74
CA THR A 124 -1.42 -12.30 27.50
C THR A 124 -1.30 -13.74 26.99
N LEU A 125 -0.12 -14.15 26.48
CA LEU A 125 0.17 -15.53 26.07
C LEU A 125 0.69 -16.43 27.21
N LYS A 126 0.96 -15.86 28.40
CA LYS A 126 1.47 -16.58 29.57
C LYS A 126 0.42 -16.83 30.67
N MET A 127 -0.83 -16.43 30.44
CA MET A 127 -2.00 -16.80 31.25
C MET A 127 -2.74 -17.97 30.60
#